data_AF-A0A1M6XDU9-F1
#
_entry.id   AF-A0A1M6XDU9-F1
#
_cell.length_a   1.000
_cell.length_b   1.000
_cell.length_c   1.000
_cell.angle_alpha   90.00
_cell.angle_beta   90.00
_cell.angle_gamma   90.00
#
_symmetry.space_group_name_H-M   'P 1'
#
loop_
_entity.id
_entity.type
_entity.pdbx_description
1 polymer ?
#
loop_
_entity_poly.entity_id
_entity_poly.type
_entity_poly.pdbx_seq_one_letter_code
_entity_poly.pdbx_strand_id
1 'polypeptide(L)'
;MKNLHLSFAVFLVHCALFVASVFAMPPVAERNGFSNMTVTTEYSELMQEKNARNDSLLPALDGDKAFEEVLRMNPNFWSLGGVMKKDESLVTKLNAKVIFVDGIREEPFCDLDKNGSTAGEWNVRIGVDFVSAASNTVHIHVQQCLDYIRDQMGFAVKKGDKVVVIPPKKVLDKIAESEIPDAIDVDLQQTLLKAHEDVNLSGKCPKNIEAYIILMDVYNQVKNMKMDYVVINDQLNKQRNGGGRIQSCSFSREWNKKYQESASFECDIDHDECLYRQENDGDSKWSINYEQDRFEYINKKFLFFNLNPKSIHKGGTMLDLRLLRLSSSLYLEAYINMKGEPVTLGLVIVPGEKTLEDYDDGEEEDVMME
;
A
#
# COMPACT_ATOMS: atom_id res chain seq x y z
N MET A 1 -32.45 -68.61 6.72
CA MET A 1 -32.12 -67.40 7.50
C MET A 1 -30.74 -66.77 7.21
N LYS A 2 -29.82 -67.37 6.42
CA LYS A 2 -28.50 -66.74 6.16
C LYS A 2 -28.52 -65.61 5.11
N ASN A 3 -29.39 -65.67 4.09
CA ASN A 3 -29.34 -64.70 2.97
C ASN A 3 -29.94 -63.32 3.30
N LEU A 4 -30.82 -63.22 4.31
CA LEU A 4 -31.52 -61.96 4.65
C LEU A 4 -30.56 -60.90 5.22
N HIS A 5 -29.59 -61.32 6.02
CA HIS A 5 -28.58 -60.43 6.60
C HIS A 5 -27.62 -59.86 5.54
N LEU A 6 -27.32 -60.62 4.48
CA LEU A 6 -26.44 -60.18 3.42
C LEU A 6 -27.09 -59.06 2.58
N SER A 7 -28.38 -59.23 2.21
CA SER A 7 -29.14 -58.19 1.50
C SER A 7 -29.28 -56.91 2.32
N PHE A 8 -29.51 -57.02 3.64
CA PHE A 8 -29.63 -55.85 4.52
C PHE A 8 -28.30 -55.09 4.68
N ALA A 9 -27.18 -55.82 4.77
CA ALA A 9 -25.85 -55.22 4.83
C ALA A 9 -25.48 -54.49 3.51
N VAL A 10 -25.76 -55.10 2.35
CA VAL A 10 -25.51 -54.46 1.04
C VAL A 10 -26.34 -53.20 0.85
N PHE A 11 -27.60 -53.19 1.32
CA PHE A 11 -28.47 -52.02 1.24
C PHE A 11 -28.00 -50.87 2.15
N LEU A 12 -27.57 -51.19 3.38
CA LEU A 12 -26.96 -50.21 4.30
C LEU A 12 -25.66 -49.61 3.74
N VAL A 13 -24.80 -50.41 3.11
CA VAL A 13 -23.58 -49.92 2.45
C VAL A 13 -23.91 -49.04 1.25
N HIS A 14 -24.92 -49.38 0.45
CA HIS A 14 -25.36 -48.51 -0.66
C HIS A 14 -25.96 -47.19 -0.16
N CYS A 15 -26.77 -47.20 0.90
CA CYS A 15 -27.25 -45.96 1.53
C CYS A 15 -26.11 -45.12 2.11
N ALA A 16 -25.13 -45.73 2.77
CA ALA A 16 -23.96 -45.00 3.29
C ALA A 16 -23.12 -44.36 2.16
N LEU A 17 -22.92 -45.07 1.04
CA LEU A 17 -22.23 -44.55 -0.13
C LEU A 17 -23.03 -43.45 -0.86
N PHE A 18 -24.36 -43.54 -0.90
CA PHE A 18 -25.22 -42.49 -1.45
C PHE A 18 -25.30 -41.23 -0.56
N VAL A 19 -25.23 -41.37 0.76
CA VAL A 19 -25.14 -40.20 1.65
C VAL A 19 -23.75 -39.55 1.53
N ALA A 20 -22.68 -40.35 1.40
CA ALA A 20 -21.34 -39.83 1.19
C ALA A 20 -21.19 -39.04 -0.13
N SER A 21 -21.89 -39.42 -1.21
CA SER A 21 -21.85 -38.68 -2.48
C SER A 21 -22.65 -37.37 -2.47
N VAL A 22 -23.66 -37.21 -1.60
CA VAL A 22 -24.39 -35.93 -1.42
C VAL A 22 -23.55 -34.89 -0.68
N PHE A 23 -22.67 -35.32 0.24
CA PHE A 23 -21.70 -34.43 0.91
C PHE A 23 -20.36 -34.29 0.16
N ALA A 24 -20.21 -34.95 -0.98
CA ALA A 24 -19.05 -34.80 -1.87
C ALA A 24 -19.25 -33.73 -2.96
N MET A 25 -20.19 -32.79 -2.77
CA MET A 25 -20.05 -31.50 -3.44
C MET A 25 -18.72 -30.88 -2.97
N PRO A 26 -17.84 -30.41 -3.86
CA PRO A 26 -16.72 -29.59 -3.41
C PRO A 26 -17.31 -28.42 -2.61
N PRO A 27 -16.69 -28.02 -1.49
CA PRO A 27 -17.14 -26.83 -0.76
C PRO A 27 -17.24 -25.70 -1.79
N VAL A 28 -18.39 -25.03 -1.83
CA VAL A 28 -18.62 -23.91 -2.75
C VAL A 28 -17.43 -22.98 -2.57
N ALA A 29 -16.58 -22.89 -3.61
CA ALA A 29 -15.37 -22.10 -3.52
C ALA A 29 -15.77 -20.70 -3.06
N GLU A 30 -15.19 -20.25 -1.95
CA GLU A 30 -15.55 -18.96 -1.37
C GLU A 30 -15.47 -17.91 -2.47
N ARG A 31 -16.60 -17.23 -2.71
CA ARG A 31 -16.75 -16.35 -3.85
C ARG A 31 -15.89 -15.11 -3.65
N ASN A 32 -14.64 -15.18 -4.09
CA ASN A 32 -13.71 -14.04 -4.24
C ASN A 32 -14.13 -13.11 -5.40
N GLY A 33 -15.42 -12.82 -5.50
CA GLY A 33 -16.02 -11.96 -6.51
C GLY A 33 -16.78 -10.80 -5.90
N PHE A 34 -17.21 -9.87 -6.76
CA PHE A 34 -17.91 -8.66 -6.35
C PHE A 34 -19.21 -9.00 -5.59
N SER A 35 -19.29 -8.58 -4.33
CA SER A 35 -20.50 -8.72 -3.51
C SER A 35 -21.62 -7.75 -3.91
N ASN A 36 -21.26 -6.66 -4.59
CA ASN A 36 -22.15 -5.65 -5.13
C ASN A 36 -21.83 -5.45 -6.62
N MET A 37 -22.68 -5.94 -7.50
CA MET A 37 -22.43 -5.94 -8.94
C MET A 37 -23.71 -5.69 -9.73
N THR A 38 -23.64 -4.78 -10.69
CA THR A 38 -24.67 -4.53 -11.70
C THR A 38 -24.08 -4.91 -13.06
N VAL A 39 -24.62 -5.95 -13.70
CA VAL A 39 -24.26 -6.30 -15.08
C VAL A 39 -25.44 -5.95 -15.98
N THR A 40 -25.14 -5.27 -17.08
CA THR A 40 -26.11 -4.97 -18.15
C THR A 40 -25.52 -5.39 -19.49
N THR A 41 -26.37 -5.83 -20.41
CA THR A 41 -25.98 -6.23 -21.77
C THR A 41 -26.54 -5.25 -22.80
N GLU A 42 -25.81 -5.03 -23.89
CA GLU A 42 -26.29 -4.33 -25.08
C GLU A 42 -25.63 -4.86 -26.35
N TYR A 43 -26.20 -4.54 -27.51
CA TYR A 43 -25.61 -4.84 -28.83
C TYR A 43 -24.98 -3.57 -29.40
N SER A 44 -23.80 -3.68 -30.02
CA SER A 44 -23.17 -2.53 -30.69
C SER A 44 -24.02 -2.02 -31.85
N GLU A 45 -23.84 -0.75 -32.24
CA GLU A 45 -24.57 -0.17 -33.36
C GLU A 45 -24.34 -0.93 -34.67
N LEU A 46 -23.10 -1.40 -34.92
CA LEU A 46 -22.77 -2.16 -36.13
C LEU A 46 -23.34 -3.58 -36.12
N MET A 47 -23.51 -4.18 -34.93
CA MET A 47 -24.18 -5.47 -34.77
C MET A 47 -25.71 -5.36 -34.91
N GLN A 48 -26.31 -4.26 -34.42
CA GLN A 48 -27.72 -3.94 -34.68
C GLN A 48 -27.97 -3.69 -36.17
N GLU A 49 -27.10 -2.90 -36.83
CA GLU A 49 -27.15 -2.63 -38.27
C GLU A 49 -27.12 -3.93 -39.10
N LYS A 50 -26.26 -4.89 -38.72
CA LYS A 50 -26.13 -6.18 -39.39
C LYS A 50 -27.39 -7.03 -39.26
N ASN A 51 -28.00 -7.10 -38.07
CA ASN A 51 -29.23 -7.86 -37.84
C ASN A 51 -30.47 -7.24 -38.50
N ALA A 52 -30.48 -5.92 -38.71
CA ALA A 52 -31.57 -5.24 -39.40
C ALA A 52 -31.63 -5.54 -40.93
N ARG A 53 -30.64 -6.25 -41.49
CA ARG A 53 -30.61 -6.61 -42.91
C ARG A 53 -31.37 -7.90 -43.18
N ASN A 54 -32.19 -7.91 -44.23
CA ASN A 54 -33.06 -9.03 -44.62
C ASN A 54 -32.33 -10.34 -44.97
N ASP A 55 -31.01 -10.27 -45.21
CA ASP A 55 -30.11 -11.39 -45.52
C ASP A 55 -29.31 -11.89 -44.31
N SER A 56 -29.56 -11.35 -43.11
CA SER A 56 -28.89 -11.78 -41.88
C SER A 56 -29.24 -13.24 -41.54
N LEU A 57 -28.26 -14.13 -41.67
CA LEU A 57 -28.31 -15.51 -41.18
C LEU A 57 -27.91 -15.64 -39.70
N LEU A 58 -27.74 -14.52 -38.99
CA LEU A 58 -27.50 -14.56 -37.55
C LEU A 58 -28.73 -15.15 -36.84
N PRO A 59 -28.56 -16.00 -35.81
CA PRO A 59 -29.66 -16.36 -34.92
C PRO A 59 -30.31 -15.09 -34.37
N ALA A 60 -31.63 -15.10 -34.23
CA ALA A 60 -32.34 -14.02 -33.55
C ALA A 60 -31.65 -13.74 -32.20
N LEU A 61 -31.18 -12.50 -32.00
CA LEU A 61 -30.21 -12.09 -30.99
C LEU A 61 -30.42 -12.79 -29.63
N ASP A 62 -29.61 -13.81 -29.36
CA ASP A 62 -29.68 -14.63 -28.14
C ASP A 62 -28.36 -14.60 -27.34
N GLY A 63 -27.63 -13.48 -27.49
CA GLY A 63 -26.35 -13.27 -26.80
C GLY A 63 -26.50 -13.31 -25.28
N ASP A 64 -27.65 -12.87 -24.77
CA ASP A 64 -27.97 -12.90 -23.35
C ASP A 64 -28.02 -14.34 -22.80
N LYS A 65 -28.71 -15.28 -23.46
CA LYS A 65 -28.73 -16.69 -23.02
C LYS A 65 -27.37 -17.37 -23.20
N ALA A 66 -26.63 -17.04 -24.26
CA ALA A 66 -25.26 -17.52 -24.46
C ALA A 66 -24.35 -17.06 -23.30
N PHE A 67 -24.50 -15.81 -22.87
CA PHE A 67 -23.76 -15.23 -21.76
C PHE A 67 -24.17 -15.84 -20.40
N GLU A 68 -25.47 -16.04 -20.15
CA GLU A 68 -25.98 -16.77 -18.97
C GLU A 68 -25.37 -18.17 -18.86
N GLU A 69 -25.25 -18.89 -19.97
CA GLU A 69 -24.64 -20.23 -20.00
C GLU A 69 -23.13 -20.19 -19.72
N VAL A 70 -22.41 -19.18 -20.20
CA VAL A 70 -21.00 -18.96 -19.85
C VAL A 70 -20.83 -18.64 -18.35
N LEU A 71 -21.72 -17.83 -17.76
CA LEU A 71 -21.75 -17.57 -16.32
C LEU A 71 -22.06 -18.84 -15.51
N ARG A 72 -22.96 -19.71 -16.02
CA ARG A 72 -23.29 -21.01 -15.41
C ARG A 72 -22.09 -21.96 -15.42
N MET A 73 -21.31 -21.98 -16.50
CA MET A 73 -20.10 -22.80 -16.61
C MET A 73 -18.92 -22.25 -15.79
N ASN A 74 -18.86 -20.93 -15.59
CA ASN A 74 -17.75 -20.24 -14.93
C ASN A 74 -18.22 -19.52 -13.65
N PRO A 75 -18.42 -20.21 -12.51
CA PRO A 75 -18.95 -19.60 -11.29
C PRO A 75 -18.07 -18.47 -10.69
N ASN A 76 -16.82 -18.38 -11.12
CA ASN A 76 -15.84 -17.36 -10.73
C ASN A 76 -15.60 -16.29 -11.82
N PHE A 77 -16.51 -16.17 -12.80
CA PHE A 77 -16.37 -15.26 -13.96
C PHE A 77 -16.08 -13.80 -13.58
N TRP A 78 -16.68 -13.33 -12.48
CA TRP A 78 -16.50 -12.00 -11.90
C TRP A 78 -15.63 -12.00 -10.63
N SER A 79 -14.64 -12.91 -10.55
CA SER A 79 -13.65 -12.90 -9.47
C SER A 79 -12.41 -12.09 -9.83
N LEU A 80 -11.71 -11.57 -8.81
CA LEU A 80 -10.36 -10.99 -8.96
C LEU A 80 -9.26 -12.02 -8.65
N GLY A 81 -9.56 -13.31 -8.83
CA GLY A 81 -8.64 -14.41 -8.57
C GLY A 81 -8.23 -14.57 -7.10
N GLY A 82 -7.07 -15.21 -6.90
CA GLY A 82 -6.49 -15.51 -5.58
C GLY A 82 -5.83 -14.32 -4.86
N VAL A 83 -6.21 -13.08 -5.21
CA VAL A 83 -5.63 -11.84 -4.67
C VAL A 83 -6.07 -11.57 -3.22
N MET A 84 -7.25 -12.07 -2.83
CA MET A 84 -7.80 -11.91 -1.48
C MET A 84 -7.21 -12.92 -0.50
N LYS A 85 -6.80 -12.45 0.69
CA LYS A 85 -6.57 -13.34 1.85
C LYS A 85 -7.91 -13.90 2.35
N LYS A 86 -7.88 -15.06 3.03
CA LYS A 86 -9.09 -15.79 3.46
C LYS A 86 -10.03 -15.01 4.39
N ASP A 87 -9.54 -13.96 5.01
CA ASP A 87 -10.21 -13.09 5.97
C ASP A 87 -10.62 -11.71 5.39
N GLU A 88 -10.38 -11.49 4.09
CA GLU A 88 -10.68 -10.24 3.40
C GLU A 88 -11.81 -10.43 2.38
N SER A 89 -12.74 -9.47 2.27
CA SER A 89 -13.84 -9.52 1.28
C SER A 89 -13.86 -8.30 0.37
N LEU A 90 -14.13 -8.51 -0.92
CA LEU A 90 -14.16 -7.44 -1.93
C LEU A 90 -15.44 -6.61 -1.76
N VAL A 91 -15.26 -5.30 -1.52
CA VAL A 91 -16.36 -4.34 -1.34
C VAL A 91 -16.43 -3.28 -2.44
N THR A 92 -15.48 -3.25 -3.38
CA THR A 92 -15.65 -2.55 -4.65
C THR A 92 -16.97 -2.96 -5.30
N LYS A 93 -17.72 -1.98 -5.80
CA LYS A 93 -18.91 -2.20 -6.61
C LYS A 93 -18.53 -2.27 -8.09
N LEU A 94 -18.99 -3.29 -8.81
CA LEU A 94 -18.77 -3.41 -10.26
C LEU A 94 -20.03 -3.08 -11.04
N ASN A 95 -20.00 -2.01 -11.83
CA ASN A 95 -21.01 -1.72 -12.85
C ASN A 95 -20.41 -2.10 -14.22
N ALA A 96 -20.76 -3.29 -14.73
CA ALA A 96 -20.28 -3.79 -16.01
C ALA A 96 -21.36 -3.66 -17.09
N LYS A 97 -20.99 -3.10 -18.24
CA LYS A 97 -21.78 -3.05 -19.46
C LYS A 97 -21.14 -3.95 -20.51
N VAL A 98 -21.72 -5.12 -20.74
CA VAL A 98 -21.25 -6.09 -21.73
C VAL A 98 -21.85 -5.72 -23.07
N ILE A 99 -20.98 -5.43 -24.05
CA ILE A 99 -21.37 -4.96 -25.38
C ILE A 99 -21.07 -6.07 -26.37
N PHE A 100 -22.11 -6.68 -26.92
CA PHE A 100 -21.98 -7.68 -27.98
C PHE A 100 -21.60 -6.97 -29.30
N VAL A 101 -20.35 -7.17 -29.74
CA VAL A 101 -19.80 -6.58 -30.96
C VAL A 101 -19.84 -7.56 -32.13
N ASP A 102 -19.81 -7.05 -33.37
CA ASP A 102 -19.59 -7.89 -34.54
C ASP A 102 -18.10 -8.15 -34.72
N GLY A 103 -17.58 -9.32 -34.30
CA GLY A 103 -16.16 -9.66 -34.35
C GLY A 103 -15.50 -9.67 -35.76
N ILE A 104 -16.26 -9.41 -36.82
CA ILE A 104 -15.76 -9.19 -38.19
C ILE A 104 -15.50 -7.68 -38.47
N ARG A 105 -16.23 -6.79 -37.81
CA ARG A 105 -16.22 -5.33 -38.03
C ARG A 105 -15.64 -4.53 -36.86
N GLU A 106 -15.61 -5.12 -35.67
CA GLU A 106 -15.28 -4.50 -34.39
C GLU A 106 -14.40 -5.46 -33.58
N GLU A 107 -13.33 -4.96 -32.98
CA GLU A 107 -12.49 -5.77 -32.08
C GLU A 107 -13.07 -5.79 -30.64
N PRO A 108 -12.91 -6.89 -29.88
CA PRO A 108 -13.21 -6.92 -28.45
C PRO A 108 -12.40 -5.87 -27.68
N PHE A 109 -13.03 -5.19 -26.71
CA PHE A 109 -12.42 -4.08 -25.97
C PHE A 109 -12.74 -4.12 -24.47
N CYS A 110 -12.03 -3.29 -23.71
CA CYS A 110 -12.20 -3.08 -22.28
C CYS A 110 -12.03 -1.58 -21.98
N ASP A 111 -13.13 -0.84 -21.97
CA ASP A 111 -13.14 0.58 -21.64
C ASP A 111 -13.48 0.78 -20.16
N LEU A 112 -12.73 1.67 -19.52
CA LEU A 112 -12.94 2.10 -18.14
C LEU A 112 -13.33 3.58 -18.15
N ASP A 113 -14.48 3.92 -17.56
CA ASP A 113 -14.83 5.32 -17.32
C ASP A 113 -13.99 5.86 -16.16
N LYS A 114 -12.87 6.52 -16.49
CA LYS A 114 -11.95 7.11 -15.52
C LYS A 114 -12.53 8.32 -14.76
N ASN A 115 -13.62 8.92 -15.25
CA ASN A 115 -14.25 10.07 -14.59
C ASN A 115 -15.34 9.64 -13.61
N GLY A 116 -16.01 8.51 -13.88
CA GLY A 116 -17.01 7.90 -13.01
C GLY A 116 -16.47 6.82 -12.05
N SER A 117 -15.25 6.30 -12.27
CA SER A 117 -14.71 5.18 -11.48
C SER A 117 -13.79 5.60 -10.33
N THR A 118 -13.87 4.86 -9.23
CA THR A 118 -12.97 4.95 -8.06
C THR A 118 -12.60 3.54 -7.60
N ALA A 119 -11.63 3.38 -6.69
CA ALA A 119 -11.34 2.06 -6.11
C ALA A 119 -12.56 1.39 -5.41
N GLY A 120 -13.55 2.18 -4.98
CA GLY A 120 -14.81 1.70 -4.40
C GLY A 120 -15.91 1.38 -5.42
N GLU A 121 -15.85 1.91 -6.64
CA GLU A 121 -16.87 1.70 -7.68
C GLU A 121 -16.26 1.75 -9.07
N TRP A 122 -16.30 0.64 -9.81
CA TRP A 122 -15.79 0.50 -11.16
C TRP A 122 -16.91 0.59 -12.19
N ASN A 123 -16.79 1.48 -13.17
CA ASN A 123 -17.71 1.63 -14.29
C ASN A 123 -17.02 1.20 -15.59
N VAL A 124 -17.44 0.06 -16.14
CA VAL A 124 -16.69 -0.69 -17.15
C VAL A 124 -17.58 -1.02 -18.35
N ARG A 125 -17.05 -0.86 -19.56
CA ARG A 125 -17.68 -1.38 -20.79
C ARG A 125 -16.78 -2.45 -21.39
N ILE A 126 -17.31 -3.66 -21.60
CA ILE A 126 -16.54 -4.79 -22.13
C ILE A 126 -17.14 -5.19 -23.47
N GLY A 127 -16.42 -4.92 -24.56
CA GLY A 127 -16.76 -5.43 -25.89
C GLY A 127 -16.42 -6.90 -25.99
N VAL A 128 -17.43 -7.75 -26.24
CA VAL A 128 -17.28 -9.20 -26.45
C VAL A 128 -17.86 -9.56 -27.81
N ASP A 129 -17.13 -10.33 -28.63
CA ASP A 129 -17.66 -10.76 -29.93
C ASP A 129 -18.89 -11.66 -29.72
N PHE A 130 -19.98 -11.32 -30.42
CA PHE A 130 -21.25 -12.03 -30.31
C PHE A 130 -21.15 -13.51 -30.69
N VAL A 131 -20.30 -13.88 -31.66
CA VAL A 131 -20.18 -15.28 -32.09
C VAL A 131 -19.45 -16.11 -31.03
N SER A 132 -18.39 -15.55 -30.44
CA SER A 132 -17.69 -16.16 -29.32
C SER A 132 -18.35 -15.94 -27.96
N ALA A 133 -19.49 -15.25 -27.86
CA ALA A 133 -20.23 -15.01 -26.61
C ALA A 133 -20.54 -16.30 -25.79
N ALA A 134 -20.64 -17.46 -26.46
CA ALA A 134 -20.84 -18.78 -25.85
C ALA A 134 -19.54 -19.57 -25.54
N SER A 135 -18.37 -18.97 -25.79
CA SER A 135 -17.05 -19.61 -25.69
C SER A 135 -16.32 -19.24 -24.40
N ASN A 136 -15.50 -20.16 -23.89
CA ASN A 136 -14.58 -19.91 -22.75
C ASN A 136 -13.57 -18.78 -23.02
N THR A 137 -13.36 -18.36 -24.26
CA THR A 137 -12.54 -17.18 -24.61
C THR A 137 -13.08 -15.89 -24.01
N VAL A 138 -14.40 -15.77 -23.83
CA VAL A 138 -15.04 -14.59 -23.20
C VAL A 138 -14.67 -14.47 -21.74
N HIS A 139 -14.60 -15.59 -21.02
CA HIS A 139 -14.15 -15.61 -19.62
C HIS A 139 -12.71 -15.09 -19.49
N ILE A 140 -11.82 -15.50 -20.40
CA ILE A 140 -10.43 -15.03 -20.43
C ILE A 140 -10.37 -13.52 -20.69
N HIS A 141 -11.10 -13.01 -21.68
CA HIS A 141 -11.15 -11.57 -21.99
C HIS A 141 -11.69 -10.73 -20.82
N VAL A 142 -12.76 -11.19 -20.15
CA VAL A 142 -13.30 -10.49 -18.97
C VAL A 142 -12.31 -10.52 -17.80
N GLN A 143 -11.65 -11.65 -17.54
CA GLN A 143 -10.62 -11.71 -16.50
C GLN A 143 -9.44 -10.78 -16.78
N GLN A 144 -8.94 -10.75 -18.02
CA GLN A 144 -7.89 -9.81 -18.45
C GLN A 144 -8.32 -8.34 -18.29
N CYS A 145 -9.60 -8.03 -18.59
CA CYS A 145 -10.17 -6.71 -18.39
C CYS A 145 -10.24 -6.33 -16.89
N LEU A 146 -10.68 -7.24 -16.03
CA LEU A 146 -10.72 -7.03 -14.57
C LEU A 146 -9.31 -6.87 -13.96
N ASP A 147 -8.33 -7.67 -14.40
CA ASP A 147 -6.92 -7.54 -14.03
C ASP A 147 -6.35 -6.18 -14.45
N TYR A 148 -6.63 -5.74 -15.68
CA TYR A 148 -6.21 -4.42 -16.18
C TYR A 148 -6.81 -3.29 -15.34
N ILE A 149 -8.11 -3.35 -15.03
CA ILE A 149 -8.79 -2.31 -14.24
C ILE A 149 -8.28 -2.26 -12.80
N ARG A 150 -8.05 -3.43 -12.17
CA ARG A 150 -7.40 -3.53 -10.86
C ARG A 150 -6.06 -2.78 -10.86
N ASP A 151 -5.22 -3.07 -11.84
CA ASP A 151 -3.88 -2.50 -11.94
C ASP A 151 -3.91 -0.98 -12.23
N GLN A 152 -4.92 -0.48 -12.95
CA GLN A 152 -5.12 0.95 -13.25
C GLN A 152 -5.78 1.77 -12.14
N MET A 153 -6.74 1.20 -11.39
CA MET A 153 -7.60 1.96 -10.46
C MET A 153 -7.44 1.60 -8.98
N GLY A 154 -6.90 0.42 -8.67
CA GLY A 154 -6.98 -0.13 -7.33
C GLY A 154 -8.41 -0.59 -6.98
N PHE A 155 -8.56 -1.13 -5.77
CA PHE A 155 -9.80 -1.76 -5.30
C PHE A 155 -9.97 -1.59 -3.78
N ALA A 156 -11.19 -1.77 -3.28
CA ALA A 156 -11.55 -1.62 -1.88
C ALA A 156 -11.91 -2.98 -1.28
N VAL A 157 -11.29 -3.31 -0.14
CA VAL A 157 -11.47 -4.57 0.57
C VAL A 157 -11.88 -4.32 2.02
N LYS A 158 -12.75 -5.16 2.56
CA LYS A 158 -13.09 -5.16 3.98
C LYS A 158 -12.18 -6.12 4.73
N LYS A 159 -11.47 -5.62 5.75
CA LYS A 159 -10.59 -6.35 6.66
C LYS A 159 -11.13 -6.20 8.08
N GLY A 160 -11.75 -7.24 8.62
CA GLY A 160 -12.53 -7.13 9.85
C GLY A 160 -13.63 -6.07 9.70
N ASP A 161 -13.66 -5.07 10.57
CA ASP A 161 -14.65 -3.97 10.52
C ASP A 161 -14.22 -2.76 9.67
N LYS A 162 -12.98 -2.71 9.17
CA LYS A 162 -12.47 -1.59 8.37
C LYS A 162 -12.57 -1.88 6.87
N VAL A 163 -12.85 -0.85 6.08
CA VAL A 163 -12.65 -0.85 4.63
C VAL A 163 -11.30 -0.20 4.33
N VAL A 164 -10.45 -0.89 3.58
CA VAL A 164 -9.11 -0.45 3.18
C VAL A 164 -9.09 -0.30 1.66
N VAL A 165 -8.52 0.81 1.17
CA VAL A 165 -8.37 1.06 -0.26
C VAL A 165 -6.96 0.66 -0.69
N ILE A 166 -6.87 -0.36 -1.55
CA ILE A 166 -5.62 -0.77 -2.19
C ILE A 166 -5.47 0.08 -3.46
N PRO A 167 -4.41 0.88 -3.60
CA PRO A 167 -4.23 1.82 -4.71
C PRO A 167 -3.86 1.10 -6.02
N PRO A 168 -3.82 1.83 -7.16
CA PRO A 168 -3.33 1.30 -8.44
C PRO A 168 -1.94 0.67 -8.32
N LYS A 169 -1.66 -0.31 -9.17
CA LYS A 169 -0.37 -1.04 -9.16
C LYS A 169 0.84 -0.11 -9.28
N LYS A 170 0.77 0.91 -10.13
CA LYS A 170 1.81 1.94 -10.28
C LYS A 170 2.15 2.68 -8.96
N VAL A 171 1.21 2.77 -8.02
CA VAL A 171 1.44 3.36 -6.68
C VAL A 171 2.09 2.33 -5.75
N LEU A 172 1.66 1.07 -5.81
CA LEU A 172 2.29 -0.03 -5.07
C LEU A 172 3.75 -0.26 -5.49
N ASP A 173 4.02 -0.23 -6.80
CA ASP A 173 5.36 -0.33 -7.37
C ASP A 173 6.26 0.80 -6.81
N LYS A 174 5.76 2.05 -6.79
CA LYS A 174 6.45 3.20 -6.19
C LYS A 174 6.70 3.06 -4.67
N ILE A 175 5.74 2.52 -3.91
CA ILE A 175 5.89 2.27 -2.47
C ILE A 175 7.05 1.31 -2.22
N ALA A 176 7.15 0.25 -3.03
CA ALA A 176 8.23 -0.72 -2.96
C ALA A 176 9.59 -0.13 -3.42
N GLU A 177 9.61 0.63 -4.52
CA GLU A 177 10.80 1.35 -5.02
C GLU A 177 11.35 2.36 -3.99
N SER A 178 10.47 2.97 -3.20
CA SER A 178 10.82 3.93 -2.13
C SER A 178 11.27 3.24 -0.83
N GLU A 179 11.32 1.90 -0.79
CA GLU A 179 11.65 1.09 0.39
C GLU A 179 10.78 1.40 1.63
N ILE A 180 9.49 1.72 1.43
CA ILE A 180 8.55 1.96 2.52
C ILE A 180 8.16 0.62 3.15
N PRO A 181 8.25 0.43 4.49
CA PRO A 181 8.00 -0.87 5.10
C PRO A 181 6.57 -1.42 4.88
N ASP A 182 6.49 -2.71 4.50
CA ASP A 182 5.23 -3.48 4.38
C ASP A 182 4.49 -3.70 5.71
N ALA A 183 5.15 -3.40 6.84
CA ALA A 183 4.54 -3.40 8.16
C ALA A 183 3.57 -2.22 8.39
N ILE A 184 3.60 -1.22 7.51
CA ILE A 184 2.78 -0.01 7.58
C ILE A 184 1.49 -0.21 6.78
N ASP A 185 0.35 0.23 7.31
CA ASP A 185 -0.94 0.20 6.61
C ASP A 185 -0.89 0.99 5.30
N VAL A 186 -1.53 0.48 4.24
CA VAL A 186 -1.48 1.00 2.87
C VAL A 186 -1.86 2.49 2.74
N ASP A 187 -2.78 2.99 3.59
CA ASP A 187 -3.16 4.41 3.63
C ASP A 187 -2.04 5.30 4.19
N LEU A 188 -1.30 4.79 5.18
CA LEU A 188 -0.12 5.46 5.74
C LEU A 188 1.09 5.32 4.80
N GLN A 189 1.27 4.19 4.13
CA GLN A 189 2.30 4.02 3.09
C GLN A 189 2.16 5.05 1.96
N GLN A 190 0.93 5.28 1.46
CA GLN A 190 0.66 6.33 0.47
C GLN A 190 0.95 7.75 0.99
N THR A 191 0.81 7.98 2.29
CA THR A 191 1.12 9.27 2.91
C THR A 191 2.62 9.47 3.09
N LEU A 192 3.34 8.42 3.49
CA LEU A 192 4.81 8.39 3.53
C LEU A 192 5.43 8.50 2.13
N LEU A 193 4.82 7.91 1.09
CA LEU A 193 5.26 8.07 -0.30
C LEU A 193 5.22 9.55 -0.73
N LYS A 194 4.14 10.26 -0.43
CA LYS A 194 4.06 11.71 -0.71
C LYS A 194 5.13 12.50 0.03
N ALA A 195 5.35 12.20 1.31
CA ALA A 195 6.40 12.86 2.10
C ALA A 195 7.82 12.54 1.57
N HIS A 196 8.04 11.31 1.09
CA HIS A 196 9.28 10.86 0.45
C HIS A 196 9.53 11.60 -0.88
N GLU A 197 8.51 11.67 -1.75
CA GLU A 197 8.55 12.43 -3.00
C GLU A 197 8.80 13.93 -2.75
N ASP A 198 8.09 14.54 -1.81
CA ASP A 198 8.27 15.95 -1.41
C ASP A 198 9.70 16.24 -0.89
N VAL A 199 10.27 15.34 -0.09
CA VAL A 199 11.64 15.47 0.43
C VAL A 199 12.67 15.32 -0.69
N ASN A 200 12.50 14.35 -1.59
CA ASN A 200 13.39 14.16 -2.74
C ASN A 200 13.33 15.35 -3.73
N LEU A 201 12.15 15.97 -3.87
CA LEU A 201 11.92 17.11 -4.75
C LEU A 201 12.34 18.46 -4.15
N SER A 202 12.37 18.62 -2.83
CA SER A 202 12.60 19.93 -2.20
C SER A 202 13.86 20.03 -1.33
N GLY A 203 14.44 18.88 -0.93
CA GLY A 203 15.58 18.81 -0.02
C GLY A 203 15.32 19.41 1.37
N LYS A 204 14.06 19.57 1.76
CA LYS A 204 13.61 20.31 2.94
C LYS A 204 12.61 19.50 3.76
N CYS A 205 12.57 19.73 5.07
CA CYS A 205 11.62 19.08 5.98
C CYS A 205 10.15 19.23 5.50
N PRO A 206 9.31 18.17 5.60
CA PRO A 206 7.92 18.22 5.18
C PRO A 206 7.15 19.42 5.76
N LYS A 207 6.44 20.15 4.88
CA LYS A 207 5.75 21.40 5.26
C LYS A 207 4.44 21.18 6.02
N ASN A 208 3.85 19.98 5.99
CA ASN A 208 2.54 19.71 6.57
C ASN A 208 2.64 19.18 8.02
N ILE A 209 1.81 19.70 8.92
CA ILE A 209 1.66 19.21 10.31
C ILE A 209 1.15 17.77 10.38
N GLU A 210 0.35 17.34 9.41
CA GLU A 210 -0.22 15.99 9.33
C GLU A 210 0.87 14.91 9.27
N ALA A 211 1.99 15.20 8.59
CA ALA A 211 3.16 14.32 8.55
C ALA A 211 3.75 14.04 9.95
N TYR A 212 3.62 14.99 10.90
CA TYR A 212 4.08 14.85 12.28
C TYR A 212 3.02 14.24 13.21
N ILE A 213 1.73 14.46 12.93
CA ILE A 213 0.62 13.81 13.64
C ILE A 213 0.63 12.29 13.39
N ILE A 214 0.93 11.89 12.16
CA ILE A 214 1.00 10.48 11.71
C ILE A 214 2.19 9.71 12.32
N LEU A 215 3.24 10.39 12.82
CA LEU A 215 4.44 9.70 13.35
C LEU A 215 4.13 8.75 14.51
N MET A 216 3.12 9.05 15.34
CA MET A 216 2.73 8.17 16.44
C MET A 216 2.03 6.89 15.93
N ASP A 217 1.21 7.01 14.88
CA ASP A 217 0.54 5.86 14.27
C ASP A 217 1.56 4.99 13.52
N VAL A 218 2.45 5.61 12.74
CA VAL A 218 3.58 4.94 12.09
C VAL A 218 4.48 4.26 13.13
N TYR A 219 4.90 4.97 14.19
CA TYR A 219 5.69 4.38 15.28
C TYR A 219 5.02 3.13 15.85
N ASN A 220 3.70 3.17 16.09
CA ASN A 220 2.99 2.01 16.64
C ASN A 220 3.01 0.79 15.73
N GLN A 221 3.15 0.97 14.42
CA GLN A 221 3.28 -0.09 13.43
C GLN A 221 4.75 -0.55 13.27
N VAL A 222 5.72 0.38 13.23
CA VAL A 222 7.15 0.05 13.00
C VAL A 222 8.00 -0.19 14.25
N LYS A 223 7.50 0.07 15.47
CA LYS A 223 8.29 -0.03 16.72
C LYS A 223 8.97 -1.38 16.97
N ASN A 224 8.47 -2.46 16.38
CA ASN A 224 9.06 -3.80 16.50
C ASN A 224 10.07 -4.12 15.39
N MET A 225 10.23 -3.25 14.39
CA MET A 225 11.31 -3.37 13.40
C MET A 225 12.66 -3.17 14.08
N LYS A 226 13.66 -3.91 13.61
CA LYS A 226 15.04 -3.78 14.07
C LYS A 226 15.75 -2.64 13.33
N MET A 227 16.63 -1.94 14.03
CA MET A 227 17.53 -0.96 13.40
C MET A 227 18.66 -1.68 12.67
N ASP A 228 18.98 -1.22 11.46
CA ASP A 228 20.20 -1.61 10.76
C ASP A 228 21.26 -0.52 11.00
N TYR A 229 22.12 -0.76 11.99
CA TYR A 229 23.17 0.19 12.40
C TYR A 229 24.17 0.49 11.28
N VAL A 230 24.39 -0.45 10.35
CA VAL A 230 25.31 -0.27 9.23
C VAL A 230 24.67 0.64 8.19
N VAL A 231 23.42 0.38 7.79
CA VAL A 231 22.68 1.23 6.85
C VAL A 231 22.44 2.63 7.42
N ILE A 232 22.09 2.72 8.72
CA ILE A 232 21.95 4.01 9.43
C ILE A 232 23.25 4.80 9.38
N ASN A 233 24.40 4.17 9.66
CA ASN A 233 25.70 4.84 9.55
C ASN A 233 25.99 5.24 8.10
N ASP A 234 25.88 4.34 7.14
CA ASP A 234 26.26 4.61 5.76
C ASP A 234 25.41 5.72 5.10
N GLN A 235 24.13 5.87 5.50
CA GLN A 235 23.22 6.91 4.99
C GLN A 235 23.26 8.23 5.81
N LEU A 236 23.45 8.17 7.13
CA LEU A 236 23.43 9.35 8.01
C LEU A 236 24.82 9.88 8.41
N ASN A 237 25.89 9.21 8.02
CA ASN A 237 27.27 9.70 8.18
C ASN A 237 27.66 10.51 6.95
N LYS A 238 27.90 11.81 7.13
CA LYS A 238 28.29 12.74 6.06
C LYS A 238 29.55 12.31 5.28
N GLN A 239 30.41 11.51 5.90
CA GLN A 239 31.64 11.02 5.27
C GLN A 239 31.41 9.77 4.41
N ARG A 240 30.30 9.05 4.62
CA ARG A 240 29.94 7.82 3.88
C ARG A 240 28.85 8.04 2.85
N ASN A 241 27.89 8.93 3.12
CA ASN A 241 26.76 9.24 2.24
C ASN A 241 27.11 10.16 1.03
N GLY A 242 28.38 10.18 0.60
CA GLY A 242 28.86 11.05 -0.48
C GLY A 242 28.90 12.56 -0.15
N GLY A 243 28.72 12.96 1.11
CA GLY A 243 28.63 14.37 1.52
C GLY A 243 27.21 14.92 1.55
N GLY A 244 26.20 14.08 1.31
CA GLY A 244 24.78 14.42 1.35
C GLY A 244 24.38 15.13 2.65
N ARG A 245 23.57 16.18 2.53
CA ARG A 245 23.03 16.90 3.68
C ARG A 245 22.02 16.01 4.41
N ILE A 246 22.05 16.00 5.74
CA ILE A 246 20.97 15.42 6.54
C ILE A 246 20.33 16.57 7.32
N GLN A 247 19.01 16.52 7.49
CA GLN A 247 18.30 17.48 8.34
C GLN A 247 17.51 16.72 9.40
N SER A 248 17.64 17.15 10.66
CA SER A 248 16.68 16.77 11.70
C SER A 248 15.49 17.72 11.62
N CYS A 249 14.29 17.15 11.63
CA CYS A 249 13.02 17.83 11.49
C CYS A 249 12.13 17.45 12.68
N SER A 250 11.98 18.35 13.65
CA SER A 250 11.08 18.16 14.78
C SER A 250 10.00 19.24 14.82
N PHE A 251 8.84 18.88 15.39
CA PHE A 251 7.68 19.77 15.45
C PHE A 251 7.14 19.84 16.87
N SER A 252 7.18 21.04 17.46
CA SER A 252 6.57 21.26 18.77
C SER A 252 5.09 21.57 18.63
N ARG A 253 4.24 20.65 19.12
CA ARG A 253 2.79 20.84 19.22
C ARG A 253 2.39 21.96 20.19
N GLU A 254 3.19 22.22 21.22
CA GLU A 254 2.95 23.26 22.22
C GLU A 254 3.08 24.67 21.60
N TRP A 255 4.08 24.86 20.74
CA TRP A 255 4.42 26.16 20.14
C TRP A 255 4.01 26.29 18.67
N ASN A 256 3.37 25.26 18.10
CA ASN A 256 3.05 25.12 16.67
C ASN A 256 4.25 25.47 15.76
N LYS A 257 5.45 25.09 16.18
CA LYS A 257 6.71 25.53 15.57
C LYS A 257 7.52 24.35 15.06
N LYS A 258 7.99 24.47 13.82
CA LYS A 258 8.97 23.57 13.21
C LYS A 258 10.38 23.97 13.65
N TYR A 259 11.17 22.96 13.94
CA TYR A 259 12.60 23.05 14.16
C TYR A 259 13.24 22.20 13.07
N GLN A 260 14.07 22.82 12.26
CA GLN A 260 14.83 22.18 11.20
C GLN A 260 16.27 22.63 11.36
N GLU A 261 17.20 21.68 11.32
CA GLU A 261 18.63 22.00 11.41
C GLU A 261 19.47 20.96 10.67
N SER A 262 20.66 21.37 10.25
CA SER A 262 21.60 20.45 9.65
C SER A 262 22.09 19.47 10.72
N ALA A 263 22.07 18.18 10.40
CA ALA A 263 22.49 17.11 11.29
C ALA A 263 23.56 16.24 10.63
N SER A 264 24.29 15.47 11.44
CA SER A 264 25.13 14.34 10.98
C SER A 264 25.18 13.29 12.08
N PHE A 265 25.02 12.02 11.72
CA PHE A 265 25.07 10.89 12.66
C PHE A 265 26.20 9.95 12.24
N GLU A 266 27.36 10.11 12.87
CA GLU A 266 28.57 9.35 12.55
C GLU A 266 28.75 8.22 13.57
N CYS A 267 28.57 6.96 13.15
CA CYS A 267 28.82 5.80 14.00
C CYS A 267 30.19 5.16 13.70
N ASP A 268 30.94 4.92 14.77
CA ASP A 268 32.07 4.01 14.81
C ASP A 268 31.55 2.65 15.30
N ILE A 269 31.23 1.77 14.35
CA ILE A 269 30.66 0.44 14.61
C ILE A 269 31.70 -0.48 15.29
N ASP A 270 33.00 -0.23 15.12
CA ASP A 270 34.05 -1.04 15.76
C ASP A 270 34.21 -0.70 17.25
N HIS A 271 33.78 0.49 17.67
CA HIS A 271 33.81 0.97 19.05
C HIS A 271 32.43 1.11 19.71
N ASP A 272 31.36 0.72 19.02
CA ASP A 272 29.97 0.87 19.46
C ASP A 272 29.58 2.30 19.89
N GLU A 273 30.23 3.34 19.33
CA GLU A 273 29.94 4.75 19.63
C GLU A 273 29.38 5.48 18.39
N CYS A 274 28.34 6.30 18.59
CA CYS A 274 27.82 7.22 17.59
C CYS A 274 27.88 8.68 18.08
N LEU A 275 28.23 9.59 17.19
CA LEU A 275 28.27 11.03 17.40
C LEU A 275 27.19 11.69 16.55
N TYR A 276 26.16 12.22 17.21
CA TYR A 276 25.13 13.03 16.57
C TYR A 276 25.47 14.51 16.74
N ARG A 277 25.72 15.21 15.64
CA ARG A 277 25.95 16.65 15.62
C ARG A 277 24.72 17.36 15.08
N GLN A 278 24.24 18.35 15.80
CA GLN A 278 23.14 19.24 15.43
C GLN A 278 23.64 20.68 15.40
N GLU A 279 23.29 21.43 14.35
CA GLU A 279 23.83 22.77 14.08
C GLU A 279 23.56 23.79 15.20
N ASN A 280 22.40 23.71 15.87
CA ASN A 280 22.02 24.64 16.95
C ASN A 280 22.13 24.00 18.34
N ASP A 281 21.82 22.71 18.47
CA ASP A 281 21.78 21.99 19.75
C ASP A 281 23.12 21.32 20.14
N GLY A 282 24.08 21.23 19.21
CA GLY A 282 25.45 20.78 19.45
C GLY A 282 25.69 19.27 19.30
N ASP A 283 26.80 18.79 19.89
CA ASP A 283 27.28 17.42 19.75
C ASP A 283 26.80 16.53 20.91
N SER A 284 26.15 15.42 20.59
CA SER A 284 25.74 14.37 21.54
C SER A 284 26.36 13.02 21.18
N LYS A 285 26.80 12.27 22.20
CA LYS A 285 27.40 10.93 22.05
C LYS A 285 26.45 9.85 22.54
N TRP A 286 26.46 8.73 21.84
CA TRP A 286 25.57 7.61 22.05
C TRP A 286 26.32 6.28 21.93
N SER A 287 25.95 5.26 22.69
CA SER A 287 26.48 3.90 22.62
C SER A 287 25.45 2.98 21.99
N ILE A 288 25.89 2.08 21.13
CA ILE A 288 25.02 1.12 20.46
C ILE A 288 24.63 0.00 21.43
N ASN A 289 23.33 -0.17 21.70
CA ASN A 289 22.80 -1.32 22.43
C ASN A 289 22.03 -2.24 21.47
N TYR A 290 22.71 -3.25 20.94
CA TYR A 290 22.14 -4.24 20.03
C TYR A 290 21.04 -5.12 20.65
N GLU A 291 21.11 -5.40 21.96
CA GLU A 291 20.12 -6.24 22.65
C GLU A 291 18.76 -5.54 22.71
N GLN A 292 18.79 -4.28 23.15
CA GLN A 292 17.60 -3.44 23.36
C GLN A 292 17.20 -2.66 22.10
N ASP A 293 18.01 -2.76 21.05
CA ASP A 293 17.86 -2.14 19.74
C ASP A 293 17.70 -0.61 19.81
N ARG A 294 18.66 0.06 20.47
CA ARG A 294 18.65 1.51 20.68
C ARG A 294 20.05 2.10 20.80
N PHE A 295 20.14 3.41 20.56
CA PHE A 295 21.29 4.23 20.89
C PHE A 295 21.12 4.78 22.31
N GLU A 296 21.91 4.32 23.26
CA GLU A 296 21.88 4.79 24.66
C GLU A 296 22.76 6.03 24.82
N TYR A 297 22.33 7.01 25.63
CA TYR A 297 23.07 8.27 25.75
C TYR A 297 24.38 8.13 26.56
N ILE A 298 25.55 8.37 25.93
CA ILE A 298 26.85 8.34 26.62
C ILE A 298 27.05 9.65 27.38
N ASN A 299 27.04 9.51 28.71
CA ASN A 299 27.13 10.64 29.61
C ASN A 299 28.58 11.11 29.82
N LYS A 300 28.87 12.41 29.64
CA LYS A 300 30.04 13.08 30.25
C LYS A 300 29.83 13.15 31.78
N LYS A 301 29.97 12.02 32.47
CA LYS A 301 30.09 11.98 33.93
C LYS A 301 31.45 12.51 34.36
N PHE A 302 31.47 13.14 35.55
CA PHE A 302 32.62 13.75 36.26
C PHE A 302 33.04 15.14 35.75
N LEU A 303 33.27 16.16 36.59
CA LEU A 303 33.34 16.24 38.07
C LEU A 303 32.49 17.40 38.64
N PHE A 304 32.21 17.30 39.95
CA PHE A 304 31.83 18.33 40.95
C PHE A 304 31.19 19.67 40.50
N PHE A 305 30.17 20.08 41.28
CA PHE A 305 29.31 21.27 41.16
C PHE A 305 28.05 21.09 40.29
N ASN A 306 26.92 21.21 40.99
CA ASN A 306 25.58 21.10 40.45
C ASN A 306 25.16 22.43 39.80
N LEU A 307 25.36 22.56 38.49
CA LEU A 307 24.90 23.68 37.68
C LEU A 307 24.15 23.18 36.44
N ASN A 308 22.93 22.68 36.68
CA ASN A 308 21.82 22.46 35.72
C ASN A 308 22.21 22.13 34.26
N PRO A 309 22.32 20.84 33.88
CA PRO A 309 22.51 20.44 32.48
C PRO A 309 21.29 20.82 31.62
N LYS A 310 21.53 21.33 30.41
CA LYS A 310 20.51 21.74 29.43
C LYS A 310 20.96 21.50 27.98
N SER A 311 20.09 20.90 27.18
CA SER A 311 20.07 20.95 25.71
C SER A 311 18.60 21.16 25.29
N ILE A 312 17.96 20.17 24.63
CA ILE A 312 16.49 20.05 24.46
C ILE A 312 15.76 20.35 25.79
N HIS A 313 16.34 19.85 26.89
CA HIS A 313 15.99 20.16 28.26
C HIS A 313 16.13 21.67 28.59
N LYS A 314 15.04 22.43 28.45
CA LYS A 314 14.71 23.47 29.46
C LYS A 314 13.99 22.88 30.69
N GLY A 315 13.78 21.55 30.75
CA GLY A 315 13.37 20.84 31.97
C GLY A 315 12.95 19.37 31.82
N GLY A 316 13.73 18.51 31.14
CA GLY A 316 13.36 17.10 30.88
C GLY A 316 14.40 16.06 31.35
N THR A 317 14.03 14.78 31.34
CA THR A 317 14.95 13.64 31.58
C THR A 317 15.68 13.27 30.28
N MET A 318 16.92 12.77 30.37
CA MET A 318 17.65 12.18 29.22
C MET A 318 16.86 11.00 28.62
N LEU A 319 16.92 10.85 27.30
CA LEU A 319 16.18 9.85 26.54
C LEU A 319 17.15 9.07 25.64
N ASP A 320 16.90 7.78 25.43
CA ASP A 320 17.63 6.99 24.43
C ASP A 320 17.04 7.28 23.03
N LEU A 321 17.78 7.02 21.97
CA LEU A 321 17.36 7.28 20.59
C LEU A 321 17.13 5.96 19.82
N ARG A 322 16.07 5.91 19.02
CA ARG A 322 15.89 4.93 17.94
C ARG A 322 15.65 5.66 16.61
N LEU A 323 16.32 5.22 15.56
CA LEU A 323 16.19 5.70 14.19
C LEU A 323 15.60 4.56 13.34
N LEU A 324 14.31 4.64 13.02
CA LEU A 324 13.60 3.61 12.25
C LEU A 324 13.41 4.08 10.81
N ARG A 325 13.94 3.33 9.84
CA ARG A 325 13.84 3.66 8.42
C ARG A 325 12.37 3.58 7.96
N LEU A 326 11.87 4.66 7.35
CA LEU A 326 10.51 4.77 6.80
C LEU A 326 10.48 4.78 5.27
N SER A 327 11.58 5.15 4.63
CA SER A 327 11.81 5.05 3.18
C SER A 327 13.32 5.19 2.90
N SER A 328 13.72 5.28 1.62
CA SER A 328 15.08 5.64 1.25
C SER A 328 15.49 7.11 1.54
N SER A 329 14.54 8.01 1.88
CA SER A 329 14.86 9.40 2.27
C SER A 329 14.32 9.85 3.63
N LEU A 330 13.59 8.98 4.34
CA LEU A 330 12.93 9.28 5.62
C LEU A 330 13.31 8.29 6.72
N TYR A 331 13.71 8.82 7.87
CA TYR A 331 13.88 8.09 9.12
C TYR A 331 12.96 8.69 10.19
N LEU A 332 12.29 7.82 10.94
CA LEU A 332 11.59 8.18 12.17
C LEU A 332 12.60 8.31 13.31
N GLU A 333 12.67 9.49 13.89
CA GLU A 333 13.51 9.78 15.05
C GLU A 333 12.66 9.62 16.31
N ALA A 334 12.93 8.60 17.12
CA ALA A 334 12.15 8.28 18.31
C ALA A 334 13.00 8.38 19.58
N TYR A 335 12.77 9.42 20.38
CA TYR A 335 13.39 9.58 21.69
C TYR A 335 12.55 8.84 22.74
N ILE A 336 13.11 7.77 23.29
CA ILE A 336 12.43 6.84 24.19
C ILE A 336 12.90 6.98 25.65
N ASN A 337 12.01 6.72 26.59
CA ASN A 337 12.35 6.66 28.01
C ASN A 337 13.02 5.31 28.39
N MET A 338 13.47 5.18 29.64
CA MET A 338 14.08 3.93 30.15
C MET A 338 13.18 2.68 30.02
N LYS A 339 11.86 2.83 29.84
CA LYS A 339 10.92 1.72 29.61
C LYS A 339 10.74 1.36 28.13
N GLY A 340 11.36 2.10 27.21
CA GLY A 340 11.23 1.94 25.77
C GLY A 340 10.03 2.67 25.13
N GLU A 341 9.32 3.51 25.89
CA GLU A 341 8.16 4.26 25.38
C GLU A 341 8.60 5.59 24.74
N PRO A 342 8.05 5.99 23.56
CA PRO A 342 8.41 7.25 22.92
C PRO A 342 7.88 8.44 23.73
N VAL A 343 8.78 9.37 24.05
CA VAL A 343 8.46 10.65 24.69
C VAL A 343 8.37 11.77 23.65
N THR A 344 9.26 11.73 22.65
CA THR A 344 9.27 12.68 21.52
C THR A 344 9.49 11.91 20.23
N LEU A 345 8.80 12.31 19.16
CA LEU A 345 8.99 11.81 17.79
C LEU A 345 9.37 12.96 16.86
N GLY A 346 10.31 12.71 15.97
CA GLY A 346 10.77 13.60 14.90
C GLY A 346 10.97 12.82 13.60
N LEU A 347 11.46 13.51 12.58
CA LEU A 347 11.86 12.95 11.29
C LEU A 347 13.29 13.37 11.00
N VAL A 348 14.14 12.42 10.61
CA VAL A 348 15.41 12.73 9.96
C VAL A 348 15.23 12.51 8.46
N ILE A 349 15.59 13.52 7.66
CA ILE A 349 15.50 13.43 6.20
C ILE A 349 16.88 13.35 5.56
N VAL A 350 16.95 12.56 4.49
CA VAL A 350 18.12 12.39 3.62
C VAL A 350 17.67 12.74 2.20
N PRO A 351 17.82 14.00 1.76
CA PRO A 351 17.62 14.38 0.37
C PRO A 351 18.48 13.50 -0.56
N GLY A 352 17.94 13.13 -1.72
CA GLY A 352 18.66 12.37 -2.74
C GLY A 352 19.85 13.13 -3.34
N GLU A 353 20.53 12.52 -4.32
CA GLU A 353 21.82 12.94 -4.89
C GLU A 353 21.89 14.34 -5.53
N LYS A 354 20.77 15.08 -5.59
CA LYS A 354 20.73 16.43 -6.17
C LYS A 354 21.44 17.45 -5.28
N THR A 355 22.35 18.21 -5.87
CA THR A 355 23.14 19.23 -5.19
C THR A 355 22.37 20.55 -5.09
N LEU A 356 22.92 21.53 -4.36
CA LEU A 356 22.37 22.89 -4.27
C LEU A 356 22.28 23.60 -5.64
N GLU A 357 23.04 23.15 -6.64
CA GLU A 357 23.06 23.72 -7.99
C GLU A 357 21.81 23.34 -8.82
N ASP A 358 21.07 22.30 -8.43
CA ASP A 358 19.81 21.88 -9.06
C ASP A 358 18.57 22.64 -8.53
N TYR A 359 18.75 23.55 -7.56
CA TYR A 359 17.66 24.17 -6.78
C TYR A 359 17.83 25.68 -6.55
N ASP A 360 18.64 26.35 -7.36
CA ASP A 360 18.75 27.82 -7.38
C ASP A 360 17.58 28.45 -8.17
N ASP A 361 16.36 28.12 -7.73
CA ASP A 361 15.15 28.90 -8.05
C ASP A 361 15.27 30.21 -7.26
N GLY A 362 15.78 31.23 -7.95
CA GLY A 362 16.45 32.38 -7.34
C GLY A 362 15.62 33.25 -6.39
N GLU A 363 16.34 34.18 -5.75
CA GLU A 363 15.85 35.19 -4.83
C GLU A 363 14.64 35.97 -5.41
N GLU A 364 13.42 35.70 -4.92
CA GLU A 364 12.37 36.71 -4.94
C GLU A 364 12.62 37.68 -3.78
N GLU A 365 13.30 38.79 -4.11
CA GLU A 365 13.54 39.91 -3.20
C GLU A 365 12.24 40.46 -2.60
N ASP A 366 12.29 40.87 -1.33
CA ASP A 366 11.27 41.68 -0.69
C ASP A 366 11.08 43.02 -1.44
N VAL A 367 10.00 43.14 -2.22
CA VAL A 367 9.45 44.45 -2.60
C VAL A 367 8.12 44.67 -1.89
N MET A 368 8.22 45.15 -0.65
CA MET A 368 7.06 45.74 0.03
C MET A 368 6.61 46.99 -0.74
N MET A 369 5.35 47.02 -1.15
CA MET A 369 4.69 48.26 -1.57
C MET A 369 4.20 49.04 -0.34
N GLU A 370 4.78 50.21 -0.11
CA GLU A 370 4.09 51.38 0.49
C GLU A 370 3.73 52.39 -0.61
#